data_AF-A0A7G9W9C6-F1
#
_entry.id   AF-A0A7G9W9C6-F1
#
_cell.length_a   1.000
_cell.length_b   1.000
_cell.length_c   1.000
_cell.angle_alpha   90.00
_cell.angle_beta   90.00
_cell.angle_gamma   90.00
#
_symmetry.space_group_name_H-M   'P 1'
#
loop_
_entity.id
_entity.type
_entity.pdbx_description
1 polymer ?
#
loop_
_entity_poly.entity_id
_entity_poly.type
_entity_poly.pdbx_seq_one_letter_code
_entity_poly.pdbx_strand_id
1 'polypeptide(L)' 'MSEKKTFEVGGMKITKLVSQNQIDQFVQTLPEEEKQDVKNVILALNEEGLIKIEEA' A
#
# COMPACT_ATOMS: atom_id res chain seq x y z
N MET A 1 -10.49 -10.83 -19.18
CA MET A 1 -10.86 -9.81 -18.17
C MET A 1 -9.66 -9.63 -17.27
N SER A 2 -9.10 -8.43 -17.14
CA SER A 2 -8.02 -8.19 -16.18
C SER A 2 -8.61 -8.15 -14.77
N GLU A 3 -8.46 -9.24 -14.02
CA GLU A 3 -8.78 -9.28 -12.60
C GLU A 3 -7.96 -8.18 -11.89
N LYS A 4 -8.64 -7.14 -11.40
CA LYS A 4 -8.01 -6.09 -10.60
C LYS A 4 -7.62 -6.70 -9.26
N LYS A 5 -6.39 -7.23 -9.17
CA LYS A 5 -5.81 -7.66 -7.90
C LYS A 5 -5.82 -6.47 -6.94
N THR A 6 -6.62 -6.60 -5.89
CA THR A 6 -6.76 -5.62 -4.82
C THR A 6 -6.26 -6.30 -3.57
N PHE A 7 -5.24 -5.72 -2.93
CA PHE A 7 -4.65 -6.21 -1.71
C PHE A 7 -5.22 -5.41 -0.54
N GLU A 8 -5.52 -6.07 0.57
CA GLU A 8 -5.95 -5.38 1.78
C GLU A 8 -4.79 -5.39 2.77
N VAL A 9 -4.31 -4.21 3.16
CA VAL A 9 -3.18 -4.03 4.08
C VAL A 9 -3.64 -3.15 5.24
N GLY A 10 -3.75 -3.70 6.44
CA GLY A 10 -4.19 -2.96 7.63
C GLY A 10 -5.61 -2.36 7.51
N GLY A 11 -6.44 -2.83 6.58
CA GLY A 11 -7.75 -2.26 6.26
C GLY A 11 -7.76 -1.28 5.07
N MET A 12 -6.59 -0.97 4.48
CA MET A 12 -6.51 -0.21 3.23
C MET A 12 -6.60 -1.14 2.02
N LYS A 13 -7.50 -0.82 1.08
CA LYS A 13 -7.55 -1.49 -0.22
C LYS A 13 -6.53 -0.87 -1.16
N ILE A 14 -5.42 -1.56 -1.35
CA ILE A 14 -4.35 -1.21 -2.26
C ILE A 14 -4.62 -1.89 -3.60
N THR A 15 -4.85 -1.08 -4.63
CA THR A 15 -4.94 -1.59 -6.00
C THR A 15 -3.55 -1.72 -6.62
N LYS A 16 -3.47 -2.36 -7.80
CA LYS A 16 -2.22 -2.50 -8.57
C LYS A 16 -1.45 -1.19 -8.77
N LEU A 17 -2.12 -0.04 -8.70
CA LEU A 17 -1.54 1.29 -8.66
C LEU A 17 -1.99 1.97 -7.37
N VAL A 18 -1.04 2.55 -6.65
CA VAL A 18 -1.29 3.32 -5.44
C VAL A 18 -0.31 4.49 -5.39
N SER A 19 -0.76 5.67 -4.99
CA SER A 19 0.11 6.84 -4.88
C SER A 19 0.78 6.88 -3.51
N GLN A 20 2.05 7.31 -3.47
CA GLN A 20 2.79 7.54 -2.23
C GLN A 20 1.97 8.38 -1.23
N ASN A 21 1.30 9.42 -1.72
CA ASN A 21 0.49 10.32 -0.90
C ASN A 21 -0.70 9.61 -0.23
N GLN A 22 -1.34 8.65 -0.90
CA GLN A 22 -2.42 7.85 -0.29
C GLN A 22 -1.89 6.93 0.79
N ILE A 23 -0.72 6.34 0.56
CA ILE A 23 -0.02 5.50 1.54
C ILE A 23 0.33 6.35 2.76
N ASP A 24 0.94 7.52 2.57
CA ASP A 24 1.30 8.41 3.67
C ASP A 24 0.08 8.90 4.44
N GLN A 25 -1.02 9.26 3.77
CA GLN A 25 -2.26 9.61 4.45
C GLN A 25 -2.81 8.45 5.27
N PHE A 26 -2.82 7.23 4.73
CA PHE A 26 -3.29 6.06 5.45
C PHE A 26 -2.38 5.71 6.64
N VAL A 27 -1.07 5.71 6.43
CA VAL A 27 -0.07 5.47 7.47
C VAL A 27 -0.16 6.53 8.57
N GLN A 28 -0.54 7.78 8.26
CA GLN A 28 -0.80 8.79 9.28
C GLN A 28 -2.03 8.50 10.14
N THR A 29 -3.02 7.76 9.63
CA THR A 29 -4.21 7.35 10.41
C THR A 29 -3.96 6.15 11.33
N LEU A 30 -2.87 5.42 11.13
CA LEU A 30 -2.51 4.26 11.92
C LEU A 30 -1.72 4.63 13.19
N PRO A 31 -1.82 3.85 14.27
CA PRO A 31 -0.94 3.99 15.43
C PRO A 31 0.52 3.71 15.05
N GLU A 32 1.46 4.36 15.74
CA GLU A 32 2.89 4.37 15.40
C GLU A 32 3.51 2.98 15.24
N GLU A 33 3.03 2.02 16.03
CA GLU A 33 3.43 0.61 16.00
C GLU A 33 3.09 -0.06 14.65
N GLU A 34 1.90 0.21 14.09
CA GLU A 34 1.43 -0.39 12.84
C GLU A 34 1.93 0.34 11.59
N LYS A 35 2.40 1.59 11.72
CA LYS A 35 2.90 2.40 10.59
C LYS A 35 4.06 1.71 9.88
N GLN A 36 4.97 1.15 10.67
CA GLN A 36 6.19 0.54 10.14
C GLN A 36 5.87 -0.80 9.47
N ASP A 37 5.00 -1.61 10.06
CA ASP A 37 4.51 -2.85 9.46
C ASP A 37 3.79 -2.61 8.14
N VAL A 38 2.87 -1.64 8.08
CA VAL A 38 2.15 -1.32 6.82
C VAL A 38 3.10 -0.82 5.75
N LYS A 39 4.07 0.06 6.09
CA LYS A 39 5.10 0.50 5.14
C LYS A 39 5.92 -0.66 4.60
N ASN A 40 6.33 -1.60 5.46
CA ASN A 40 7.11 -2.78 5.07
C ASN A 40 6.33 -3.69 4.12
N VAL A 41 5.04 -3.93 4.39
CA VAL A 41 4.18 -4.74 3.52
C VAL A 41 4.01 -4.09 2.15
N ILE A 42 3.79 -2.77 2.11
CA ILE A 42 3.62 -2.03 0.85
C ILE A 42 4.91 -2.06 0.02
N LEU A 43 6.06 -1.89 0.66
CA LEU A 43 7.37 -2.04 0.03
C LEU A 43 7.55 -3.45 -0.54
N ALA A 44 7.26 -4.50 0.25
CA ALA A 44 7.36 -5.88 -0.21
C ALA A 44 6.43 -6.17 -1.41
N LEU A 45 5.20 -5.67 -1.39
CA LEU A 45 4.26 -5.80 -2.51
C LEU A 45 4.76 -5.09 -3.79
N ASN A 46 5.47 -3.97 -3.63
CA ASN A 46 6.06 -3.23 -4.74
C ASN A 46 7.31 -3.95 -5.29
N GLU A 47 8.15 -4.51 -4.42
CA GLU A 47 9.32 -5.33 -4.81
C GLU A 47 8.90 -6.61 -5.54
N GLU A 48 7.81 -7.25 -5.13
CA GLU A 48 7.23 -8.40 -5.83
C GLU A 48 6.53 -8.02 -7.16
N GLY A 49 6.43 -6.73 -7.47
CA GLY A 49 5.74 -6.23 -8.67
C GLY A 49 4.22 -6.44 -8.66
N LEU A 50 3.64 -6.67 -7.48
CA LEU A 50 2.21 -6.87 -7.28
C LEU A 50 1.45 -5.54 -7.28
N ILE A 51 2.09 -4.49 -6.75
CA ILE A 51 1.62 -3.11 -6.81
C ILE A 51 2.71 -2.22 -7.41
N LYS A 52 2.31 -1.03 -7.84
CA LYS A 52 3.22 0.01 -8.32
C LYS A 52 2.92 1.28 -7.55
N ILE A 53 3.94 1.80 -6.87
CA ILE A 53 3.85 3.05 -6.12
C ILE A 53 4.17 4.19 -7.09
N GLU A 54 3.20 5.07 -7.33
CA GLU A 54 3.45 6.33 -8.04
C GLU A 54 3.92 7.39 -7.03
N GLU A 55 5.16 7.84 -7.22
CA GLU A 55 5.68 9.05 -6.60
C GLU A 55 5.03 10.26 -7.29
N ALA A 56 4.01 10.83 -6.65
CA ALA A 56 3.29 12.02 -7.10
C ALA A 56 3.70 13.25 -6.27
#